data_AF-A0AAW6JSE6-F1
#
_entry.id   AF-A0AAW6JSE6-F1
#
_cell.length_a   1.000
_cell.length_b   1.000
_cell.length_c   1.000
_cell.angle_alpha   90.00
_cell.angle_beta   90.00
_cell.angle_gamma   90.00
#
_symmetry.space_group_name_H-M   'P 1'
#
loop_
_entity.id
_entity.type
_entity.pdbx_description
1 polymer ?
#
loop_
_entity_poly.entity_id
_entity_poly.type
_entity_poly.pdbx_seq_one_letter_code
_entity_poly.pdbx_strand_id
1 'polypeptide(L)' 'MQSIQITAHVNDQGVLQIPLPNHSGEELEILLVYQPVSKPIKRQWSQQFLSTFGAWQGEPLIREPQGEQPEREELL' A
#
# COMPACT_ATOMS: atom_id res chain seq x y z
N MET A 1 -5.99 -33.88 -18.27
CA MET A 1 -5.23 -32.65 -18.02
C MET A 1 -5.59 -32.19 -16.62
N GLN A 2 -4.67 -32.30 -15.66
CA GLN A 2 -4.88 -31.85 -14.28
C GLN A 2 -4.02 -30.60 -14.08
N SER A 3 -4.62 -29.49 -13.64
CA SER A 3 -3.89 -28.27 -13.32
C SER A 3 -3.67 -28.17 -11.82
N ILE A 4 -2.45 -27.82 -11.44
CA ILE A 4 -2.06 -27.58 -10.05
C ILE A 4 -1.63 -26.12 -9.96
N GLN A 5 -2.30 -25.33 -9.12
CA GLN A 5 -1.95 -23.94 -8.85
C GLN A 5 -1.12 -23.90 -7.56
N ILE A 6 0.15 -23.51 -7.66
CA ILE A 6 1.08 -23.47 -6.53
C ILE A 6 1.61 -22.05 -6.40
N THR A 7 1.56 -21.53 -5.17
CA THR A 7 2.31 -20.33 -4.79
C THR A 7 3.62 -20.79 -4.18
N ALA A 8 4.72 -20.67 -4.92
CA ALA A 8 6.04 -21.11 -4.47
C ALA A 8 7.04 -19.94 -4.52
N HIS A 9 7.98 -19.96 -3.58
CA HIS A 9 9.01 -18.95 -3.46
C HIS A 9 10.28 -19.42 -4.14
N VAL A 10 10.84 -18.58 -5.02
CA VAL A 10 12.17 -18.80 -5.59
C VAL A 10 13.19 -18.37 -4.54
N ASN A 11 14.10 -19.27 -4.17
CA ASN A 11 15.12 -18.97 -3.17
C ASN A 11 16.19 -17.99 -3.71
N ASP A 12 17.11 -17.55 -2.84
CA ASP A 12 18.18 -16.61 -3.19
C ASP A 12 19.16 -17.14 -4.25
N GLN A 13 19.09 -18.45 -4.56
CA GLN A 13 19.89 -19.10 -5.60
C GLN A 13 19.13 -19.25 -6.94
N GLY A 14 17.90 -18.73 -7.03
CA GLY A 14 17.09 -18.81 -8.26
C GLY A 14 16.40 -20.16 -8.48
N VAL A 15 16.34 -21.03 -7.47
CA VAL A 15 15.77 -22.38 -7.58
C VAL A 15 14.33 -22.40 -7.06
N LEU A 16 13.42 -22.96 -7.87
CA LEU A 16 12.02 -23.24 -7.52
C LEU A 16 11.85 -24.73 -7.25
N GLN A 17 11.38 -25.10 -6.06
CA GLN A 17 11.09 -26.50 -5.70
C GLN A 17 9.59 -26.74 -5.71
N ILE A 18 9.15 -27.75 -6.47
CA ILE A 18 7.74 -28.14 -6.61
C ILE A 18 7.58 -29.57 -6.07
N PRO A 19 7.08 -29.76 -4.84
CA PRO A 19 6.80 -31.09 -4.32
C PRO A 19 5.53 -31.67 -4.94
N LEU A 20 5.59 -32.91 -5.42
CA LEU A 20 4.47 -33.65 -6.02
C LEU A 20 4.12 -34.86 -5.12
N PRO A 21 3.27 -34.68 -4.08
CA PRO A 21 3.08 -35.69 -3.03
C PRO A 21 2.39 -36.98 -3.50
N ASN A 22 1.65 -36.94 -4.62
CA ASN A 22 0.89 -38.08 -5.13
C ASN A 22 1.58 -38.83 -6.27
N HIS A 23 2.80 -38.44 -6.62
CA HIS A 23 3.53 -38.99 -7.76
C HIS A 23 4.87 -39.55 -7.29
N SER A 24 5.21 -40.76 -7.72
CA SER A 24 6.49 -41.42 -7.38
C SER A 24 6.87 -42.45 -8.44
N GLY A 25 8.06 -42.30 -9.02
CA GLY A 25 8.64 -43.29 -9.93
C GLY A 25 8.00 -43.36 -11.33
N GLU A 26 7.26 -42.33 -11.73
CA GLU A 26 6.62 -42.24 -13.05
C GLU A 26 7.12 -41.03 -13.85
N GLU A 27 7.03 -41.12 -15.18
CA GLU A 27 7.36 -40.01 -16.07
C GLU A 27 6.17 -39.05 -16.18
N LEU A 28 6.41 -37.77 -15.94
CA LEU A 28 5.40 -36.72 -15.98
C LEU A 28 5.82 -35.64 -16.97
N GLU A 29 4.90 -35.28 -17.86
CA GLU A 29 5.03 -34.10 -18.71
C GLU A 29 4.42 -32.89 -17.99
N ILE A 30 5.22 -31.85 -17.75
CA ILE A 30 4.83 -30.69 -16.94
C ILE A 30 4.97 -29.41 -17.79
N LEU A 31 3.90 -28.63 -17.85
CA LEU A 31 3.90 -27.27 -18.42
C LEU A 31 3.87 -26.24 -17.31
N LEU A 32 4.93 -25.43 -17.19
CA LEU A 32 5.04 -24.38 -16.18
C LEU A 32 4.84 -23.00 -16.80
N VAL A 33 3.84 -22.27 -16.33
CA VAL A 33 3.61 -20.86 -16.66
C VAL A 33 3.68 -20.05 -15.36
N TYR A 34 4.55 -19.05 -15.29
CA TYR A 34 4.73 -18.23 -14.09
C TYR A 34 4.65 -16.74 -14.40
N GLN A 35 4.20 -15.97 -13.42
CA GLN A 35 4.19 -14.51 -13.45
C GLN A 35 4.88 -14.00 -12.19
N PRO A 36 5.96 -13.21 -12.30
CA PRO A 36 6.58 -12.58 -11.15
C PRO A 36 5.59 -11.68 -10.43
N VAL A 37 5.35 -11.94 -9.15
CA VAL A 37 4.50 -11.09 -8.33
C VAL A 37 5.35 -9.94 -7.83
N SER A 38 5.34 -8.80 -8.54
CA SER A 38 5.91 -7.59 -7.95
C SER A 38 5.04 -7.21 -6.77
N LYS A 39 5.57 -7.28 -5.55
CA LYS A 39 4.89 -6.64 -4.42
C LYS A 39 4.69 -5.18 -4.83
N PRO A 40 3.45 -4.64 -4.85
CA PRO A 40 3.30 -3.22 -5.03
C PRO A 40 4.14 -2.59 -3.91
N ILE A 41 5.16 -1.83 -4.28
CA ILE A 41 5.85 -0.95 -3.33
C ILE A 41 4.70 -0.20 -2.68
N LYS A 42 4.49 -0.43 -1.36
CA LYS A 42 3.48 0.32 -0.58
C LYS A 42 3.63 1.75 -1.02
N ARG A 43 2.58 2.38 -1.58
CA ARG A 43 2.63 3.75 -2.10
C ARG A 43 3.32 4.60 -1.05
N GLN A 44 4.62 4.84 -1.25
CA GLN A 44 5.37 5.71 -0.38
C GLN A 44 4.92 7.08 -0.80
N TRP A 45 4.38 7.84 0.16
CA TRP A 45 4.12 9.24 -0.07
C TRP A 45 5.37 9.86 -0.65
N SER A 46 5.22 10.65 -1.72
CA SER A 46 6.35 11.37 -2.28
C SER A 46 7.00 12.22 -1.17
N GLN A 47 8.30 12.49 -1.26
CA GLN A 47 8.98 13.35 -0.29
C GLN A 47 8.30 14.73 -0.17
N GLN A 48 7.60 15.15 -1.22
CA GLN A 48 6.83 16.37 -1.33
C GLN A 48 5.43 16.29 -0.70
N PHE A 49 4.95 15.13 -0.28
CA PHE A 49 3.62 15.01 0.34
C PHE A 49 3.52 15.82 1.66
N LEU A 50 4.61 15.86 2.43
CA LEU A 50 4.67 16.62 3.67
C LEU A 50 4.94 18.11 3.46
N SER A 51 5.35 18.55 2.25
CA SER A 51 5.60 19.98 2.00
C SER A 51 4.31 20.82 2.01
N THR A 52 3.15 20.17 1.93
CA THR A 52 1.84 20.83 1.90
C THR A 52 1.13 20.81 3.25
N PHE A 53 1.76 20.24 4.30
CA PHE A 53 1.16 20.20 5.63
C PHE A 53 1.05 21.62 6.21
N GLY A 54 -0.18 22.10 6.42
CA GLY A 54 -0.43 23.48 6.88
C GLY A 54 -0.36 24.55 5.78
N ALA A 55 -0.16 24.16 4.52
CA ALA A 55 -0.24 25.10 3.40
C ALA A 55 -1.71 25.34 3.03
N TRP A 56 -2.15 26.59 3.13
CA TRP A 56 -3.45 27.02 2.64
C TRP A 56 -3.30 27.52 1.20
N GLN A 57 -3.98 26.86 0.25
CA GLN A 57 -3.95 27.22 -1.17
C GLN A 57 -5.04 28.25 -1.55
N GLY A 58 -5.95 28.58 -0.63
CA GLY A 58 -7.04 29.52 -0.88
C GLY A 58 -6.67 30.98 -0.66
N GLU A 59 -7.69 31.83 -0.54
CA GLU A 59 -7.57 33.25 -0.23
C GLU A 59 -6.83 33.50 1.10
N PRO A 60 -6.07 34.60 1.26
CA PRO A 60 -5.42 34.92 2.52
C PRO A 60 -6.38 34.80 3.71
N LEU A 61 -5.90 34.22 4.82
CA LEU A 61 -6.66 34.19 6.07
C LEU A 61 -6.78 35.62 6.61
N ILE A 62 -7.87 36.30 6.26
CA ILE A 62 -8.19 37.63 6.76
C ILE A 62 -9.03 37.48 8.02
N ARG A 63 -8.54 38.05 9.12
CA ARG A 63 -9.32 38.17 10.34
C ARG A 63 -10.35 39.28 10.16
N GLU A 64 -11.63 38.95 10.32
CA GLU A 64 -12.69 39.96 10.34
C GLU A 64 -12.52 40.92 11.53
N PRO A 65 -13.05 42.16 11.44
CA PRO A 65 -13.06 43.09 12.56
C PRO A 65 -13.65 42.41 13.80
N GLN A 66 -12.98 42.56 14.95
CA GLN A 66 -13.62 42.21 16.21
C GLN A 66 -14.79 43.16 16.43
N GLY A 67 -15.99 42.59 16.59
CA GLY A 67 -17.18 43.35 16.94
C GLY A 67 -17.08 44.00 18.32
N GLU A 68 -18.16 44.66 18.74
CA GLU A 68 -18.22 45.31 20.04
C GLU A 68 -18.13 44.30 21.18
N GLN A 69 -17.47 44.71 22.27
CA GLN A 69 -17.41 43.91 23.48
C GLN A 69 -18.83 43.82 24.07
N PRO A 70 -19.37 42.62 24.32
CA PRO A 70 -20.68 42.49 24.93
C PRO A 70 -20.67 43.04 26.36
N GLU A 71 -21.79 43.63 26.78
CA GLU A 71 -22.01 44.00 28.17
C GLU A 71 -21.93 42.75 29.06
N ARG A 72 -21.15 42.84 30.13
CA ARG A 72 -21.04 41.77 31.14
C ARG A 72 -22.01 42.10 32.27
N GLU A 73 -22.77 41.10 32.72
CA GLU A 73 -23.60 41.22 33.92
C GLU A 73 -22.74 41.59 35.14
N GLU A 74 -23.23 42.51 35.97
CA GLU A 74 -22.58 42.85 37.23
C GLU A 74 -22.62 41.64 38.18
N LEU A 75 -21.49 41.38 38.85
CA LEU A 75 -21.42 40.33 39.86
C LEU A 75 -22.21 40.80 41.10
N LEU A 76 -23.21 40.01 41.50
CA LEU A 76 -24.07 40.24 42.68
C LEU A 76 -23.28 40.34 43.99
#